data_AF-A0A7V1ARB4-F1
#
_entry.id   AF-A0A7V1ARB4-F1
#
_cell.length_a   1.000
_cell.length_b   1.000
_cell.length_c   1.000
_cell.angle_alpha   90.00
_cell.angle_beta   90.00
_cell.angle_gamma   90.00
#
_symmetry.space_group_name_H-M   'P 1'
#
loop_
_entity.id
_entity.type
_entity.pdbx_description
1 polymer ?
#
loop_
_entity_poly.entity_id
_entity_poly.type
_entity_poly.pdbx_seq_one_letter_code
_entity_poly.pdbx_strand_id
1 'polypeptide(L)'
;MTLFEKKPEANLILEPFFNDLKNAPPEKWLLMLDYDGTLAPFRIEREQAVPYSGVREILNRLILSKQTQVVIISGRAIADLIPLLGLK
;
A
#
# COMPACT_ATOMS: atom_id res chain seq x y z
N MET A 1 -14.45 26.79 -23.42
CA MET A 1 -13.95 25.50 -23.93
C MET A 1 -12.68 25.15 -23.19
N THR A 2 -12.81 24.48 -22.06
CA THR A 2 -11.71 23.78 -21.38
C THR A 2 -12.29 22.42 -21.01
N LEU A 3 -11.81 21.37 -21.70
CA LEU A 3 -12.07 19.99 -21.32
C LEU A 3 -11.41 19.77 -19.96
N PHE A 4 -12.18 19.87 -18.88
CA PHE A 4 -11.83 19.14 -17.68
C PHE A 4 -12.03 17.68 -18.02
N GLU A 5 -10.94 16.96 -18.25
CA GLU A 5 -10.96 15.50 -18.35
C GLU A 5 -11.69 14.96 -17.12
N LYS A 6 -12.90 14.45 -17.35
CA LYS A 6 -13.71 13.85 -16.30
C LYS A 6 -12.92 12.64 -15.83
N LYS A 7 -12.37 12.67 -14.61
CA LYS A 7 -11.68 11.51 -14.04
C LYS A 7 -12.62 10.31 -14.17
N PRO A 8 -12.16 9.19 -14.74
CA PRO A 8 -12.99 7.99 -14.81
C PRO A 8 -13.50 7.64 -13.41
N GLU A 9 -14.76 7.20 -13.34
CA GLU A 9 -15.34 6.73 -12.09
C GLU A 9 -14.46 5.61 -11.53
N ALA A 10 -14.12 5.67 -10.24
CA ALA A 10 -13.15 4.76 -9.64
C ALA A 10 -13.50 3.27 -9.86
N ASN A 11 -14.80 2.95 -9.90
CA ASN A 11 -15.27 1.59 -10.16
C ASN A 11 -14.86 1.05 -11.54
N LEU A 12 -14.78 1.91 -12.56
CA LEU A 12 -14.34 1.51 -13.91
C LEU A 12 -12.88 1.03 -13.94
N ILE A 13 -12.08 1.40 -12.92
CA ILE A 13 -10.68 0.98 -12.78
C ILE A 13 -10.55 -0.16 -11.77
N LEU A 14 -11.26 -0.07 -10.64
CA LEU A 14 -11.12 -1.02 -9.54
C LEU A 14 -11.75 -2.38 -9.85
N GLU A 15 -12.90 -2.43 -10.51
CA GLU A 15 -13.55 -3.70 -10.81
C GLU A 15 -12.70 -4.61 -11.71
N PRO A 16 -12.16 -4.14 -12.86
CA PRO A 16 -11.26 -4.95 -13.68
C PRO A 16 -10.01 -5.38 -12.91
N PHE A 17 -9.40 -4.47 -12.14
CA PHE A 17 -8.22 -4.77 -11.34
C PHE A 17 -8.46 -5.93 -10.36
N PHE A 18 -9.54 -5.88 -9.59
CA PHE A 18 -9.84 -6.94 -8.62
C PHE A 18 -10.25 -8.25 -9.30
N ASN A 19 -10.90 -8.17 -10.47
CA ASN A 19 -11.19 -9.37 -11.27
C ASN A 19 -9.90 -10.03 -11.76
N ASP A 20 -8.96 -9.26 -12.29
CA ASP A 20 -7.67 -9.78 -12.76
C ASP A 20 -6.85 -10.36 -11.60
N LEU A 21 -6.83 -9.67 -10.45
CA LEU A 21 -6.16 -10.15 -9.25
C LEU A 21 -6.73 -11.49 -8.78
N LYS A 22 -8.06 -11.62 -8.73
CA LYS A 22 -8.74 -12.86 -8.31
C LYS A 22 -8.42 -14.05 -9.22
N ASN A 23 -8.25 -13.80 -10.52
CA ASN A 23 -7.99 -14.84 -11.51
C ASN A 23 -6.49 -15.15 -11.67
N ALA A 24 -5.60 -14.32 -11.11
CA ALA A 24 -4.17 -14.57 -11.12
C ALA A 24 -3.80 -15.68 -10.10
N PRO A 25 -2.86 -16.59 -10.43
CA PRO A 25 -2.40 -17.61 -9.48
C PRO A 25 -1.86 -16.98 -8.20
N PRO A 26 -2.29 -17.43 -7.01
CA PRO A 26 -1.94 -16.80 -5.74
C PRO A 26 -0.44 -16.85 -5.46
N GLU A 27 0.29 -17.87 -5.90
CA GLU A 27 1.76 -17.92 -5.77
C GLU A 27 2.52 -16.79 -6.51
N LYS A 28 1.82 -15.91 -7.23
CA LYS A 28 2.41 -14.79 -7.98
C LYS A 28 2.02 -13.41 -7.45
N TRP A 29 1.27 -13.31 -6.34
CA TRP A 29 0.79 -12.02 -5.87
C TRP A 29 1.91 -11.24 -5.16
N LEU A 30 2.32 -10.14 -5.78
CA LEU A 30 3.33 -9.21 -5.26
C LEU A 30 2.69 -7.84 -5.07
N LEU A 31 2.67 -7.37 -3.82
CA LEU A 31 2.17 -6.03 -3.46
C LEU A 31 3.35 -5.15 -3.07
N MET A 32 3.67 -4.19 -3.93
CA MET A 32 4.77 -3.22 -3.73
C MET A 32 4.19 -1.88 -3.31
N LEU A 33 4.56 -1.40 -2.13
CA LEU A 33 3.98 -0.21 -1.51
C LEU A 33 5.05 0.83 -1.22
N ASP A 34 4.81 2.05 -1.66
CA ASP A 34 5.54 3.21 -1.14
C ASP A 34 5.16 3.49 0.32
N TYR A 35 6.00 4.21 1.06
CA TYR A 35 5.79 4.51 2.47
C TYR A 35 5.24 5.92 2.73
N ASP A 36 6.06 6.97 2.56
CA ASP A 36 5.73 8.34 2.94
C ASP A 36 4.73 8.98 1.96
N GLY A 37 3.59 9.44 2.47
CA GLY A 37 2.51 9.95 1.64
C GLY A 37 1.58 8.86 1.08
N THR A 38 1.94 7.59 1.25
CA THR A 38 1.17 6.43 0.79
C THR A 38 0.59 5.66 1.98
N LEU A 39 1.44 4.99 2.78
CA LEU A 39 1.01 4.24 3.96
C LEU A 39 0.98 5.09 5.23
N ALA A 40 1.79 6.14 5.27
CA ALA A 40 1.91 7.09 6.38
C ALA A 40 1.76 8.53 5.87
N PRO A 41 1.29 9.49 6.68
CA PRO A 41 1.22 10.89 6.28
C PRO A 41 2.62 11.51 6.17
N PHE A 42 2.75 12.53 5.34
CA PHE A 42 3.93 13.40 5.39
C PHE A 42 3.95 14.14 6.73
N ARG A 43 5.09 14.05 7.43
CA ARG A 43 5.34 14.75 8.71
C ARG A 43 6.67 15.46 8.65
N ILE A 44 6.74 16.64 9.28
CA ILE A 44 7.99 17.36 9.50
C ILE A 44 8.89 16.54 10.42
N GLU A 45 8.32 16.09 11.55
CA GLU A 45 8.92 15.12 12.48
C GLU A 45 8.81 13.73 11.86
N ARG A 46 9.84 13.31 11.11
CA ARG A 46 9.82 12.12 10.25
C ARG A 46 9.59 10.83 11.06
N GLU A 47 10.00 10.80 12.31
CA GLU A 47 9.84 9.72 13.29
C GLU A 47 8.39 9.56 13.79
N GLN A 48 7.50 10.51 13.46
CA GLN A 48 6.07 10.42 13.78
C GLN A 48 5.22 10.03 12.58
N ALA A 49 5.84 9.77 11.42
CA ALA A 49 5.16 9.28 10.23
C ALA A 49 4.83 7.79 10.36
N VAL A 50 3.98 7.44 11.33
CA VAL A 50 3.45 6.08 11.49
C VAL A 50 2.34 5.80 10.47
N PRO A 51 2.11 4.54 10.08
CA PRO A 51 1.05 4.20 9.14
C PRO A 51 -0.33 4.67 9.61
N TYR A 52 -1.22 4.97 8.67
CA TYR A 52 -2.60 5.34 8.98
C TYR A 52 -3.33 4.23 9.77
N SER A 53 -4.34 4.63 10.52
CA SER A 53 -5.18 3.70 11.29
C SER A 53 -5.72 2.58 10.39
N GLY A 54 -5.60 1.32 10.83
CA GLY A 54 -6.06 0.15 10.08
C GLY A 54 -5.03 -0.43 9.09
N VAL A 55 -4.03 0.34 8.67
CA VAL A 55 -3.04 -0.11 7.66
C VAL A 55 -2.22 -1.27 8.18
N ARG A 56 -1.69 -1.18 9.41
CA ARG A 56 -0.88 -2.24 10.01
C ARG A 56 -1.67 -3.55 10.13
N GLU A 57 -2.93 -3.46 10.53
CA GLU A 57 -3.83 -4.59 10.69
C GLU A 57 -4.09 -5.28 9.34
N ILE A 58 -4.30 -4.51 8.27
CA ILE A 58 -4.48 -5.04 6.92
C ILE A 58 -3.20 -5.70 6.41
N LEU A 59 -2.06 -5.02 6.53
CA LEU A 59 -0.77 -5.54 6.06
C LEU A 59 -0.38 -6.82 6.80
N ASN A 60 -0.58 -6.87 8.12
CA ASN A 60 -0.34 -8.09 8.91
C ASN A 60 -1.23 -9.25 8.44
N ARG A 61 -2.51 -9.01 8.11
CA ARG A 61 -3.37 -10.08 7.55
C ARG A 61 -2.86 -10.58 6.19
N LEU A 62 -2.40 -9.68 5.32
CA LEU A 62 -1.83 -10.05 4.03
C LEU A 62 -0.55 -10.88 4.20
N ILE A 63 0.36 -10.44 5.07
CA ILE A 63 1.62 -11.15 5.38
C ILE A 63 1.32 -12.55 5.97
N LEU A 64 0.42 -12.64 6.95
CA LEU A 64 0.07 -13.89 7.60
C LEU A 64 -0.67 -14.87 6.67
N SER A 65 -1.37 -14.39 5.66
CA SER A 65 -2.03 -15.26 4.67
C SER A 65 -1.05 -16.11 3.87
N LYS A 66 0.22 -15.67 3.77
CA LYS A 66 1.28 -16.25 2.92
C LYS A 66 0.94 -16.33 1.42
N GLN A 67 -0.18 -15.75 0.99
CA GLN A 67 -0.60 -15.72 -0.41
C GLN A 67 -0.02 -14.50 -1.15
N THR A 68 0.31 -13.43 -0.43
CA THR A 68 0.83 -12.20 -1.04
C THR A 68 2.18 -11.86 -0.45
N GLN A 69 3.17 -11.69 -1.31
CA GLN A 69 4.44 -11.10 -0.92
C GLN A 69 4.25 -9.58 -0.81
N VAL A 70 4.40 -9.05 0.39
CA VAL A 70 4.31 -7.60 0.64
C VAL A 70 5.73 -7.03 0.66
N VAL A 71 5.99 -6.01 -0.15
CA VAL A 71 7.27 -5.31 -0.25
C VAL A 71 7.03 -3.83 0.03
N ILE A 72 7.77 -3.28 1.00
CA ILE A 72 7.80 -1.84 1.26
C ILE A 72 9.00 -1.25 0.52
N ILE A 73 8.74 -0.26 -0.33
CA ILE A 73 9.74 0.51 -1.06
C ILE A 73 9.74 1.89 -0.44
N SER A 74 10.88 2.34 0.07
CA SER A 74 10.97 3.62 0.75
C SER A 74 12.31 4.27 0.52
N GLY A 75 12.32 5.61 0.48
CA GLY A 75 13.54 6.39 0.57
C GLY A 75 14.11 6.50 1.99
N ARG A 76 13.44 5.95 3.00
CA ARG A 76 13.94 5.92 4.38
C ARG A 76 15.06 4.89 4.54
N ALA A 77 16.01 5.18 5.42
CA ALA A 77 16.96 4.17 5.87
C ALA A 77 16.22 3.06 6.65
N ILE A 78 16.70 1.82 6.55
CA ILE A 78 16.08 0.66 7.20
C ILE A 78 15.96 0.87 8.72
N ALA A 79 16.98 1.46 9.35
CA ALA A 79 16.99 1.74 10.79
C ALA A 79 15.86 2.69 11.22
N ASP A 80 15.45 3.62 10.36
CA ASP A 80 14.36 4.56 10.64
C ASP A 80 12.98 3.97 10.28
N LEU A 81 12.93 3.12 9.25
CA LEU A 81 11.68 2.56 8.74
C LEU A 81 11.12 1.45 9.63
N ILE A 82 11.97 0.52 10.08
CA ILE A 82 11.53 -0.66 10.83
C ILE A 82 10.74 -0.32 12.10
N PRO A 83 11.17 0.64 12.95
CA PRO A 83 10.40 1.03 14.13
C PRO A 83 9.03 1.62 13.81
N LEU A 84 8.88 2.28 12.66
CA LEU A 84 7.64 2.93 12.25
C LEU A 84 6.64 1.95 11.67
N LEU A 85 7.10 0.90 10.98
CA LEU A 85 6.22 -0.09 10.37
C LEU A 85 5.35 -0.79 11.40
N GLY A 86 5.93 -1.26 12.51
CA GLY A 86 5.18 -1.92 13.58
C GLY A 86 4.40 -3.15 13.11
N LEU A 87 4.93 -3.87 12.12
CA LEU A 87 4.36 -5.10 11.57
C LEU A 87 4.77 -6.32 12.42
N LYS A 88 3.97 -7.37 12.39
CA LYS A 88 4.13 -8.59 13.20
C LYS A 88 4.56 -9.79 12.36
#